data_AF-A0A328A5U3-F1
#
_entry.id   AF-A0A328A5U3-F1
#
_cell.length_a   1.000
_cell.length_b   1.000
_cell.length_c   1.000
_cell.angle_alpha   90.00
_cell.angle_beta   90.00
_cell.angle_gamma   90.00
#
_symmetry.space_group_name_H-M   'P 1'
#
loop_
_entity.id
_entity.type
_entity.pdbx_description
1 polymer ?
#
loop_
_entity_poly.entity_id
_entity_poly.type
_entity_poly.pdbx_seq_one_letter_code
_entity_poly.pdbx_strand_id
1 'polypeptide(L)'
;MKSIDIVINKLPKDLQQIVADCDANEVMGYFMEEEADTELAYLVSNIATHMDTVEAHIMGESLFDIAVNWLDQSYYLAAFHGFRILELQEFKDVASMKAFIGNAEHPDYDIIPNALFRFVAEKIKAIEPNYKLQIPDNVHEIELPDILDKKVMKAMKGKTYGFKDAKFGITRKEFEAIFGQPTEALINMGEKYVTALYYRSRYNNTIISPFFKGAKGMDEQDYVFTDINYYYEMHENISMKAFMKVWGKPEQKGIALGNKSYRYGNVNVSFDKDWEGKFYVKQVWFGNDESAQKERERFDFEVH
;
A
#
# COMPACT_ATOMS: atom_id res chain seq x y z
N MET A 1 -10.46 -36.00 -17.02
CA MET A 1 -9.44 -34.96 -17.20
C MET A 1 -9.74 -33.87 -16.19
N LYS A 2 -8.88 -33.69 -15.19
CA LYS A 2 -9.05 -32.63 -14.20
C LYS A 2 -8.81 -31.29 -14.91
N SER A 3 -9.44 -30.22 -14.43
CA SER A 3 -9.23 -28.87 -14.98
C SER A 3 -7.75 -28.48 -15.02
N ILE A 4 -6.97 -28.98 -14.07
CA ILE A 4 -5.54 -28.70 -13.96
C ILE A 4 -4.70 -29.32 -15.09
N ASP A 5 -5.08 -30.51 -15.58
CA ASP A 5 -4.38 -31.17 -16.69
C ASP A 5 -4.44 -30.30 -17.96
N ILE A 6 -5.54 -29.57 -18.15
CA ILE A 6 -5.72 -28.64 -19.28
C ILE A 6 -4.76 -27.46 -19.18
N VAL A 7 -4.53 -26.96 -17.96
CA VAL A 7 -3.64 -25.80 -17.72
C VAL A 7 -2.18 -26.22 -17.84
N ILE A 8 -1.81 -27.38 -17.28
CA ILE A 8 -0.46 -27.96 -17.43
C ILE A 8 -0.13 -28.19 -18.90
N ASN A 9 -1.08 -28.71 -19.70
CA ASN A 9 -0.87 -28.95 -21.13
C ASN A 9 -0.60 -27.67 -21.97
N LYS A 10 -0.77 -26.47 -21.40
CA LYS A 10 -0.36 -25.21 -22.05
C LYS A 10 1.13 -24.90 -21.89
N LEU A 11 1.81 -25.55 -20.94
CA LEU A 11 3.25 -25.40 -20.76
C LEU A 11 4.03 -26.08 -21.90
N PRO A 12 5.27 -25.64 -22.18
CA PRO A 12 6.26 -26.38 -22.96
C PRO A 12 6.39 -27.83 -22.46
N LYS A 13 6.63 -28.77 -23.39
CA LYS A 13 6.58 -30.22 -23.10
C LYS A 13 7.58 -30.67 -22.04
N ASP A 14 8.76 -30.05 -22.05
CA ASP A 14 9.83 -30.23 -21.07
C ASP A 14 9.43 -29.73 -19.68
N LEU A 15 8.67 -28.64 -19.58
CA LEU A 15 8.24 -28.08 -18.30
C LEU A 15 6.99 -28.76 -17.70
N GLN A 16 6.18 -29.45 -18.52
CA GLN A 16 4.92 -30.07 -18.07
C GLN A 16 5.09 -31.04 -16.90
N GLN A 17 6.03 -31.99 -17.02
CA GLN A 17 6.24 -33.00 -15.99
C GLN A 17 6.86 -32.40 -14.73
N ILE A 18 7.82 -31.49 -14.90
CA ILE A 18 8.51 -30.77 -13.81
C ILE A 18 7.50 -30.04 -12.93
N VAL A 19 6.57 -29.30 -13.55
CA VAL A 19 5.52 -28.57 -12.84
C VAL A 19 4.48 -29.52 -12.23
N ALA A 20 4.13 -30.61 -12.92
CA ALA A 20 3.19 -31.61 -12.38
C ALA A 20 3.74 -32.31 -11.12
N ASP A 21 5.06 -32.49 -11.05
CA ASP A 21 5.77 -33.09 -9.91
C ASP A 21 6.11 -32.07 -8.81
N CYS A 22 5.81 -30.78 -9.02
CA CYS A 22 6.16 -29.66 -8.15
C CYS A 22 7.67 -29.58 -7.83
N ASP A 23 8.55 -29.94 -8.77
CA ASP A 23 9.99 -29.85 -8.55
C ASP A 23 10.47 -28.40 -8.66
N ALA A 24 10.50 -27.71 -7.52
CA ALA A 24 10.91 -26.31 -7.43
C ALA A 24 12.31 -26.05 -8.01
N ASN A 25 13.25 -26.98 -7.85
CA ASN A 25 14.63 -26.78 -8.32
C ASN A 25 14.71 -26.89 -9.84
N GLU A 26 14.05 -27.88 -10.42
CA GLU A 26 14.00 -28.04 -11.87
C GLU A 26 13.19 -26.91 -12.54
N VAL A 27 12.10 -26.43 -11.93
CA VAL A 27 11.39 -25.24 -12.41
C VAL A 27 12.30 -24.02 -12.39
N MET A 28 12.99 -23.75 -11.28
CA MET A 28 13.94 -22.63 -11.23
C MET A 28 15.03 -22.77 -12.29
N GLY A 29 15.63 -23.96 -12.42
CA GLY A 29 16.65 -24.26 -13.42
C GLY A 29 16.17 -23.95 -14.84
N TYR A 30 14.95 -24.37 -15.17
CA TYR A 30 14.33 -24.08 -16.46
C TYR A 30 14.28 -22.58 -16.75
N PHE A 31 13.77 -21.77 -15.81
CA PHE A 31 13.65 -20.31 -16.00
C PHE A 31 14.98 -19.55 -15.91
N MET A 32 16.01 -20.14 -15.30
CA MET A 32 17.34 -19.53 -15.24
C MET A 32 18.21 -19.84 -16.46
N GLU A 33 18.02 -21.00 -17.09
CA GLU A 33 18.80 -21.45 -18.25
C GLU A 33 18.20 -21.01 -19.59
N GLU A 34 16.86 -21.02 -19.69
CA GLU A 34 16.14 -20.52 -20.86
C GLU A 34 15.81 -19.03 -20.70
N GLU A 35 15.61 -18.29 -21.80
CA GLU A 35 15.12 -16.90 -21.71
C GLU A 35 13.74 -16.90 -21.02
N ALA A 36 13.71 -16.50 -19.74
CA ALA A 36 12.52 -16.54 -18.92
C ALA A 36 11.35 -15.74 -19.53
N ASP A 37 10.26 -16.45 -19.81
CA ASP A 37 9.01 -15.89 -20.31
C ASP A 37 8.08 -15.51 -19.15
N THR A 38 7.75 -14.23 -19.05
CA THR A 38 6.82 -13.67 -18.06
C THR A 38 5.46 -14.39 -18.05
N GLU A 39 4.90 -14.67 -19.23
CA GLU A 39 3.58 -15.33 -19.33
C GLU A 39 3.66 -16.75 -18.80
N LEU A 40 4.79 -17.43 -19.07
CA LEU A 40 5.03 -18.78 -18.60
C LEU A 40 5.20 -18.82 -17.08
N ALA A 41 5.92 -17.88 -16.49
CA ALA A 41 6.08 -17.80 -15.03
C ALA A 41 4.73 -17.60 -14.32
N TYR A 42 3.88 -16.71 -14.83
CA TYR A 42 2.53 -16.52 -14.30
C TYR A 42 1.63 -17.75 -14.52
N LEU A 43 1.81 -18.49 -15.61
CA LEU A 43 1.09 -19.75 -15.81
C LEU A 43 1.48 -20.79 -14.76
N VAL A 44 2.77 -20.93 -14.43
CA VAL A 44 3.25 -21.81 -13.36
C VAL A 44 2.69 -21.37 -12.00
N SER A 45 2.66 -20.07 -11.70
CA SER A 45 2.01 -19.52 -10.48
C SER A 45 0.54 -19.92 -10.36
N ASN A 46 -0.21 -19.79 -11.46
CA ASN A 46 -1.62 -20.17 -11.51
C ASN A 46 -1.80 -21.68 -11.31
N ILE A 47 -0.93 -22.50 -11.90
CA ILE A 47 -0.94 -23.95 -11.70
C ILE A 47 -0.69 -24.27 -10.22
N ALA A 48 0.31 -23.65 -9.59
CA ALA A 48 0.58 -23.84 -8.16
C ALA A 48 -0.63 -23.52 -7.29
N THR A 49 -1.32 -22.42 -7.58
CA THR A 49 -2.53 -21.99 -6.87
C THR A 49 -3.70 -22.96 -7.10
N HIS A 50 -3.79 -23.60 -8.26
CA HIS A 50 -4.80 -24.62 -8.54
C HIS A 50 -4.48 -25.98 -7.92
N MET A 51 -3.20 -26.33 -7.78
CA MET A 51 -2.76 -27.55 -7.06
C MET A 51 -3.01 -27.39 -5.57
N ASP A 52 -2.73 -26.19 -5.04
CA ASP A 52 -2.98 -25.79 -3.65
C ASP A 52 -2.35 -26.75 -2.62
N THR A 53 -1.12 -27.18 -2.91
CA THR A 53 -0.29 -27.98 -1.99
C THR A 53 0.94 -27.20 -1.57
N VAL A 54 1.55 -27.56 -0.43
CA VAL A 54 2.76 -26.90 0.06
C VAL A 54 3.87 -26.94 -0.97
N GLU A 55 4.09 -28.08 -1.61
CA GLU A 55 5.13 -28.27 -2.62
C GLU A 55 4.90 -27.39 -3.86
N ALA A 56 3.65 -27.29 -4.30
CA ALA A 56 3.28 -26.44 -5.42
C ALA A 56 3.52 -24.95 -5.10
N HIS A 57 3.20 -24.52 -3.89
CA HIS A 57 3.48 -23.15 -3.45
C HIS A 57 4.97 -22.90 -3.20
N ILE A 58 5.76 -23.87 -2.74
CA ILE A 58 7.23 -23.74 -2.65
C ILE A 58 7.84 -23.51 -4.04
N MET A 59 7.36 -24.26 -5.04
CA MET A 59 7.75 -24.06 -6.43
C MET A 59 7.39 -22.64 -6.90
N GLY A 60 6.16 -22.17 -6.64
CA GLY A 60 5.74 -20.81 -7.00
C GLY A 60 6.55 -19.72 -6.29
N GLU A 61 6.78 -19.85 -4.98
CA GLU A 61 7.58 -18.90 -4.20
C GLU A 61 9.01 -18.82 -4.74
N SER A 62 9.68 -19.96 -4.90
CA SER A 62 11.08 -20.02 -5.35
C SER A 62 11.25 -19.48 -6.77
N LEU A 63 10.28 -19.74 -7.65
CA LEU A 63 10.27 -19.18 -9.01
C LEU A 63 10.36 -17.65 -8.97
N PHE A 64 9.50 -16.98 -8.22
CA PHE A 64 9.47 -15.51 -8.21
C PHE A 64 10.52 -14.87 -7.31
N ASP A 65 10.92 -15.51 -6.21
CA ASP A 65 11.91 -14.96 -5.29
C ASP A 65 13.34 -15.06 -5.85
N ILE A 66 13.59 -16.08 -6.68
CA ILE A 66 14.94 -16.42 -7.15
C ILE A 66 15.06 -16.31 -8.68
N ALA A 67 14.27 -17.07 -9.43
CA ALA A 67 14.53 -17.28 -10.86
C ALA A 67 14.02 -16.13 -11.75
N VAL A 68 12.91 -15.50 -11.39
CA VAL A 68 12.31 -14.38 -12.14
C VAL A 68 12.07 -13.14 -11.29
N ASN A 69 12.95 -12.90 -10.31
CA ASN A 69 12.84 -11.79 -9.36
C ASN A 69 12.90 -10.38 -9.98
N TRP A 70 13.35 -10.28 -11.23
CA TRP A 70 13.36 -9.06 -12.03
C TRP A 70 12.00 -8.71 -12.66
N LEU A 71 11.01 -9.60 -12.60
CA LEU A 71 9.66 -9.32 -13.11
C LEU A 71 8.90 -8.35 -12.20
N ASP A 72 8.07 -7.51 -12.81
CA ASP A 72 7.09 -6.73 -12.07
C ASP A 72 6.18 -7.69 -11.27
N GLN A 73 5.96 -7.36 -9.98
CA GLN A 73 5.19 -8.16 -9.01
C GLN A 73 5.84 -9.47 -8.52
N SER A 74 7.10 -9.77 -8.85
CA SER A 74 7.80 -10.98 -8.40
C SER A 74 7.70 -11.19 -6.89
N TYR A 75 8.14 -10.22 -6.10
CA TYR A 75 8.13 -10.29 -4.64
C TYR A 75 6.71 -10.32 -4.03
N TYR A 76 5.72 -9.75 -4.74
CA TYR A 76 4.31 -9.89 -4.34
C TYR A 76 3.83 -11.34 -4.49
N LEU A 77 4.15 -11.97 -5.61
CA LEU A 77 3.79 -13.37 -5.86
C LEU A 77 4.58 -14.34 -4.98
N ALA A 78 5.86 -14.07 -4.75
CA ALA A 78 6.67 -14.82 -3.79
C ALA A 78 6.04 -14.78 -2.39
N ALA A 79 5.70 -13.58 -1.89
CA ALA A 79 5.03 -13.43 -0.60
C ALA A 79 3.64 -14.07 -0.56
N PHE A 80 2.87 -14.02 -1.66
CA PHE A 80 1.59 -14.72 -1.76
C PHE A 80 1.75 -16.24 -1.60
N HIS A 81 2.68 -16.84 -2.35
CA HIS A 81 2.95 -18.27 -2.24
C HIS A 81 3.51 -18.65 -0.87
N GLY A 82 4.47 -17.88 -0.35
CA GLY A 82 5.04 -18.05 0.99
C GLY A 82 3.97 -18.02 2.08
N PHE A 83 3.06 -17.04 2.04
CA PHE A 83 1.96 -16.97 3.00
C PHE A 83 1.00 -18.15 2.86
N ARG A 84 0.70 -18.58 1.62
CA ARG A 84 -0.17 -19.73 1.37
C ARG A 84 0.42 -21.04 1.89
N ILE A 85 1.74 -21.22 1.86
CA ILE A 85 2.43 -22.34 2.51
C ILE A 85 2.11 -22.35 4.02
N LEU A 86 2.22 -21.19 4.68
CA LEU A 86 1.92 -21.08 6.12
C LEU A 86 0.45 -21.41 6.42
N GLU A 87 -0.48 -20.97 5.57
CA GLU A 87 -1.90 -21.31 5.71
C GLU A 87 -2.17 -22.80 5.59
N LEU A 88 -1.58 -23.46 4.58
CA LEU A 88 -1.72 -24.91 4.35
C LEU A 88 -1.09 -25.73 5.49
N GLN A 89 -0.05 -25.20 6.13
CA GLN A 89 0.55 -25.77 7.34
C GLN A 89 -0.20 -25.38 8.63
N GLU A 90 -1.34 -24.67 8.51
CA GLU A 90 -2.14 -24.15 9.62
C GLU A 90 -1.33 -23.31 10.63
N PHE A 91 -0.28 -22.62 10.18
CA PHE A 91 0.62 -21.82 11.02
C PHE A 91 1.25 -22.62 12.18
N LYS A 92 1.54 -23.91 11.97
CA LYS A 92 2.14 -24.78 13.00
C LYS A 92 3.66 -24.87 12.93
N ASP A 93 4.24 -24.66 11.75
CA ASP A 93 5.69 -24.69 11.57
C ASP A 93 6.32 -23.32 11.87
N VAL A 94 6.90 -23.21 13.06
CA VAL A 94 7.55 -21.98 13.53
C VAL A 94 8.79 -21.62 12.69
N ALA A 95 9.50 -22.61 12.14
CA ALA A 95 10.68 -22.33 11.30
C ALA A 95 10.25 -21.64 10.00
N SER A 96 9.24 -22.17 9.32
CA SER A 96 8.66 -21.57 8.12
C SER A 96 8.08 -20.18 8.39
N MET A 97 7.36 -20.00 9.51
CA MET A 97 6.85 -18.68 9.89
C MET A 97 7.96 -17.64 10.15
N LYS A 98 9.06 -18.06 10.79
CA LYS A 98 10.22 -17.18 11.03
C LYS A 98 10.94 -16.85 9.72
N ALA A 99 11.07 -17.80 8.80
CA ALA A 99 11.64 -17.55 7.47
C ALA A 99 10.81 -16.51 6.70
N PHE A 100 9.49 -16.67 6.67
CA PHE A 100 8.58 -15.71 6.04
C PHE A 100 8.70 -14.29 6.63
N ILE A 101 8.81 -14.15 7.96
CA ILE A 101 9.03 -12.84 8.60
C ILE A 101 10.39 -12.26 8.21
N GLY A 102 11.42 -13.10 8.07
CA GLY A 102 12.77 -12.67 7.66
C GLY A 102 12.77 -11.95 6.30
N ASN A 103 11.83 -12.29 5.41
CA ASN A 103 11.70 -11.60 4.13
C ASN A 103 11.37 -10.10 4.30
N ALA A 104 10.79 -9.68 5.42
CA ALA A 104 10.52 -8.26 5.69
C ALA A 104 11.80 -7.39 5.79
N GLU A 105 12.97 -8.01 5.98
CA GLU A 105 14.26 -7.30 5.95
C GLU A 105 14.75 -7.02 4.52
N HIS A 106 14.20 -7.71 3.52
CA HIS A 106 14.61 -7.56 2.13
C HIS A 106 14.01 -6.29 1.51
N PRO A 107 14.81 -5.41 0.86
CA PRO A 107 14.33 -4.15 0.32
C PRO A 107 13.15 -4.29 -0.64
N ASP A 108 13.15 -5.33 -1.48
CA ASP A 108 12.08 -5.54 -2.47
C ASP A 108 10.80 -6.16 -1.88
N TYR A 109 10.82 -6.58 -0.61
CA TYR A 109 9.62 -6.98 0.15
C TYR A 109 8.96 -5.80 0.87
N ASP A 110 9.49 -4.56 0.73
CA ASP A 110 8.86 -3.34 1.25
C ASP A 110 7.41 -3.18 0.77
N ILE A 111 7.06 -3.85 -0.31
CA ILE A 111 5.75 -3.84 -0.94
C ILE A 111 4.70 -4.69 -0.25
N ILE A 112 5.13 -5.60 0.61
CA ILE A 112 4.24 -6.46 1.37
C ILE A 112 3.75 -5.71 2.60
N PRO A 113 2.43 -5.61 2.84
CA PRO A 113 1.91 -4.93 4.02
C PRO A 113 2.47 -5.51 5.34
N ASN A 114 3.02 -4.65 6.20
CA ASN A 114 3.50 -5.04 7.54
C ASN A 114 2.45 -5.77 8.38
N ALA A 115 1.15 -5.49 8.17
CA ALA A 115 0.06 -6.22 8.78
C ALA A 115 0.13 -7.75 8.56
N LEU A 116 0.62 -8.19 7.39
CA LEU A 116 0.78 -9.62 7.07
C LEU A 116 1.87 -10.26 7.93
N PHE A 117 3.06 -9.64 7.99
CA PHE A 117 4.16 -10.11 8.83
C PHE A 117 3.80 -10.07 10.33
N ARG A 118 3.08 -9.02 10.77
CA ARG A 118 2.56 -8.94 12.15
C ARG A 118 1.56 -10.06 12.44
N PHE A 119 0.68 -10.40 11.51
CA PHE A 119 -0.24 -11.52 11.68
C PHE A 119 0.52 -12.83 11.91
N VAL A 120 1.54 -13.10 11.10
CA VAL A 120 2.41 -14.28 11.27
C VAL A 120 3.17 -14.22 12.60
N ALA A 121 3.65 -13.06 13.01
CA ALA A 121 4.31 -12.88 14.30
C ALA A 121 3.40 -13.21 15.49
N GLU A 122 2.13 -12.82 15.43
CA GLU A 122 1.15 -13.18 16.47
C GLU A 122 0.87 -14.69 16.48
N LYS A 123 0.91 -15.37 15.33
CA LYS A 123 0.86 -16.83 15.27
C LYS A 123 2.06 -17.48 15.95
N ILE A 124 3.27 -16.96 15.72
CA ILE A 124 4.47 -17.43 16.42
C ILE A 124 4.33 -17.20 17.93
N LYS A 125 3.93 -16.01 18.37
CA LYS A 125 3.77 -15.70 19.81
C LYS A 125 2.77 -16.62 20.51
N ALA A 126 1.73 -17.08 19.82
CA ALA A 126 0.78 -18.04 20.39
C ALA A 126 1.43 -19.39 20.72
N ILE A 127 2.52 -19.76 20.03
CA ILE A 127 3.29 -21.00 20.23
C ILE A 127 4.53 -20.75 21.11
N GLU A 128 5.24 -19.66 20.86
CA GLU A 128 6.43 -19.20 21.56
C GLU A 128 6.18 -17.80 22.17
N PRO A 129 5.61 -17.70 23.38
CA PRO A 129 5.21 -16.41 23.99
C PRO A 129 6.35 -15.39 24.18
N ASN A 130 7.60 -15.86 24.20
CA ASN A 130 8.79 -15.01 24.36
C ASN A 130 9.37 -14.54 23.02
N TYR A 131 8.73 -14.86 21.89
CA TYR A 131 9.18 -14.41 20.58
C TYR A 131 9.16 -12.88 20.50
N LYS A 132 10.33 -12.30 20.21
CA LYS A 132 10.48 -10.88 19.93
C LYS A 132 10.42 -10.68 18.43
N LEU A 133 9.46 -9.87 18.00
CA LEU A 133 9.32 -9.52 16.61
C LEU A 133 10.58 -8.81 16.12
N GLN A 134 11.20 -9.36 15.09
CA GLN A 134 12.32 -8.77 14.38
C GLN A 134 11.82 -8.38 12.99
N ILE A 135 10.87 -7.44 12.94
CA ILE A 135 10.57 -6.74 11.70
C ILE A 135 11.30 -5.40 11.82
N PRO A 136 12.10 -5.02 10.84
CA PRO A 136 12.66 -3.68 10.79
C PRO A 136 11.57 -2.63 10.96
N ASP A 137 11.76 -1.64 11.84
CA ASP A 137 10.81 -0.52 12.02
C ASP A 137 10.64 0.34 10.74
N ASN A 138 11.44 0.08 9.71
CA ASN A 138 11.34 0.63 8.36
C ASN A 138 10.13 0.04 7.62
N VAL A 139 8.95 0.56 7.94
CA VAL A 139 8.31 1.70 7.25
C VAL A 139 7.16 2.05 8.18
N HIS A 140 7.11 3.28 8.69
CA HIS A 140 5.99 3.73 9.49
C HIS A 140 4.71 3.48 8.69
N GLU A 141 3.94 2.46 9.09
CA GLU A 141 2.72 2.11 8.39
C GLU A 141 1.79 3.32 8.47
N ILE A 142 1.63 3.97 7.32
CA ILE A 142 0.73 5.10 7.15
C ILE A 142 -0.65 4.47 7.01
N GLU A 143 -1.33 4.28 8.14
CA GLU A 143 -2.75 3.89 8.13
C GLU A 143 -3.59 5.11 7.75
N LEU A 144 -4.35 5.01 6.65
CA LEU A 144 -5.29 6.06 6.27
C LEU A 144 -6.42 6.16 7.30
N PRO A 145 -6.98 7.36 7.54
CA PRO A 145 -8.17 7.49 8.35
C PRO A 145 -9.33 6.68 7.76
N ASP A 146 -10.06 5.95 8.60
CA ASP A 146 -11.40 5.47 8.23
C ASP A 146 -12.35 6.67 8.18
N ILE A 147 -12.48 7.27 7.00
CA ILE A 147 -13.35 8.42 6.78
C ILE A 147 -14.84 8.08 6.87
N LEU A 148 -15.23 6.81 6.96
CA LEU A 148 -16.61 6.42 7.23
C LEU A 148 -16.91 6.33 8.74
N ASP A 149 -15.90 6.34 9.59
CA ASP A 149 -16.06 6.42 11.04
C ASP A 149 -16.57 7.82 11.47
N LYS A 150 -17.66 7.83 12.24
CA LYS A 150 -18.31 9.07 12.67
C LYS A 150 -17.45 9.92 13.62
N LYS A 151 -16.59 9.30 14.43
CA LYS A 151 -15.66 10.01 15.32
C LYS A 151 -14.56 10.68 14.50
N VAL A 152 -13.99 9.97 13.52
CA VAL A 152 -13.01 10.52 12.58
C VAL A 152 -13.59 11.72 11.83
N MET A 153 -14.76 11.54 11.21
CA MET A 153 -15.48 12.63 10.53
C MET A 153 -15.72 13.83 11.45
N LYS A 154 -16.18 13.61 12.69
CA LYS A 154 -16.45 14.69 13.64
C LYS A 154 -15.17 15.43 14.05
N ALA A 155 -14.06 14.71 14.23
CA ALA A 155 -12.77 15.29 14.56
C ALA A 155 -12.22 16.13 13.41
N MET A 156 -12.32 15.64 12.16
CA MET A 156 -11.89 16.40 10.98
C MET A 156 -12.71 17.67 10.79
N LYS A 157 -14.06 17.57 10.83
CA LYS A 157 -14.94 18.77 10.78
C LYS A 157 -14.68 19.74 11.94
N GLY A 158 -14.28 19.22 13.10
CA GLY A 158 -13.96 19.99 14.29
C GLY A 158 -12.55 20.59 14.33
N LYS A 159 -11.72 20.39 13.30
CA LYS A 159 -10.30 20.83 13.26
C LYS A 159 -9.43 20.21 14.36
N THR A 160 -9.86 19.11 14.98
CA THR A 160 -9.18 18.45 16.10
C THR A 160 -8.55 17.11 15.72
N TYR A 161 -8.74 16.65 14.49
CA TYR A 161 -8.10 15.43 14.02
C TYR A 161 -6.60 15.66 13.84
N GLY A 162 -5.79 14.79 14.45
CA GLY A 162 -4.36 14.68 14.20
C GLY A 162 -4.10 13.39 13.46
N PHE A 163 -3.07 13.36 12.61
CA PHE A 163 -2.66 12.13 11.95
C PHE A 163 -1.76 11.34 12.89
N LYS A 164 -2.32 10.31 13.54
CA LYS A 164 -1.62 9.48 14.53
C LYS A 164 -0.94 10.35 15.61
N ASP A 165 0.39 10.34 15.66
CA ASP A 165 1.21 11.08 16.61
C ASP A 165 1.57 12.50 16.13
N ALA A 166 1.33 12.83 14.86
CA ALA A 166 1.54 14.19 14.33
C ALA A 166 0.28 15.04 14.43
N LYS A 167 0.38 16.08 15.27
CA LYS A 167 -0.63 17.13 15.39
C LYS A 167 -0.23 18.31 14.50
N PHE A 168 -1.21 18.99 13.92
CA PHE A 168 -0.94 20.28 13.29
C PHE A 168 -0.28 21.22 14.29
N GLY A 169 0.67 22.03 13.79
CA GLY A 169 1.47 22.91 14.64
C GLY A 169 2.88 22.40 14.93
N ILE A 170 3.18 21.11 14.75
CA ILE A 170 4.56 20.61 14.86
C ILE A 170 5.40 21.05 13.66
N THR A 171 6.70 21.18 13.85
CA THR A 171 7.66 21.45 12.78
C THR A 171 7.83 20.26 11.85
N ARG A 172 8.33 20.50 10.64
CA ARG A 172 8.70 19.44 9.70
C ARG A 172 9.76 18.51 10.30
N LYS A 173 10.74 19.05 11.01
CA LYS A 173 11.74 18.25 11.73
C LYS A 173 11.10 17.29 12.73
N GLU A 174 10.11 17.75 13.50
CA GLU A 174 9.37 16.90 14.44
C GLU A 174 8.50 15.88 13.70
N PHE A 175 7.90 16.26 12.57
CA PHE A 175 7.14 15.33 11.72
C PHE A 175 8.05 14.21 11.17
N GLU A 176 9.22 14.55 10.64
CA GLU A 176 10.22 13.59 10.14
C GLU A 176 10.80 12.72 11.26
N ALA A 177 10.85 13.19 12.49
CA ALA A 177 11.22 12.36 13.64
C ALA A 177 10.15 11.30 13.97
N ILE A 178 8.88 11.53 13.62
CA ILE A 178 7.77 10.59 13.83
C ILE A 178 7.61 9.63 12.66
N PHE A 179 7.78 10.11 11.42
CA PHE A 179 7.46 9.38 10.19
C PHE A 179 8.67 9.03 9.33
N GLY A 180 9.87 9.43 9.73
CA GLY A 180 11.08 9.30 8.93
C GLY A 180 11.20 10.37 7.86
N GLN A 181 12.20 10.21 7.00
CA GLN A 181 12.40 11.08 5.85
C GLN A 181 11.33 10.80 4.78
N PRO A 182 10.92 11.81 4.00
CA PRO A 182 9.99 11.60 2.90
C PRO A 182 10.59 10.65 1.87
N THR A 183 9.72 9.86 1.24
CA THR A 183 10.12 8.86 0.24
C THR A 183 10.42 9.49 -1.12
N GLU A 184 9.93 10.70 -1.34
CA GLU A 184 10.19 11.50 -2.54
C GLU A 184 10.74 12.87 -2.17
N ALA A 185 11.32 13.55 -3.16
CA ALA A 185 11.86 14.89 -2.98
C ALA A 185 10.78 15.90 -2.58
N LEU A 186 11.19 16.92 -1.85
CA LEU A 186 10.32 18.03 -1.48
C LEU A 186 9.79 18.76 -2.71
N ILE A 187 8.50 19.04 -2.70
CA ILE A 187 7.81 19.83 -3.71
C ILE A 187 7.57 21.22 -3.11
N ASN A 188 8.23 22.22 -3.70
CA ASN A 188 8.03 23.61 -3.32
C ASN A 188 6.77 24.17 -4.00
N MET A 189 5.80 24.61 -3.19
CA MET A 189 4.48 25.08 -3.64
C MET A 189 4.38 26.62 -3.59
N GLY A 190 5.50 27.34 -3.49
CA GLY A 190 5.58 28.80 -3.43
C GLY A 190 6.48 29.29 -2.29
N GLU A 191 6.55 30.61 -2.07
CA GLU A 191 7.51 31.21 -1.12
C GLU A 191 7.35 30.80 0.35
N LYS A 192 6.25 30.13 0.71
CA LYS A 192 5.88 29.83 2.11
C LYS A 192 5.43 28.40 2.35
N TYR A 193 5.33 27.57 1.31
CA TYR A 193 4.74 26.24 1.42
C TYR A 193 5.62 25.19 0.76
N VAL A 194 5.84 24.11 1.50
CA VAL A 194 6.45 22.89 0.97
C VAL A 194 5.57 21.70 1.31
N THR A 195 5.59 20.71 0.44
CA THR A 195 5.01 19.40 0.71
C THR A 195 6.02 18.32 0.36
N ALA A 196 5.84 17.14 0.94
CA ALA A 196 6.61 15.96 0.59
C ALA A 196 5.64 14.78 0.44
N LEU A 197 6.03 13.78 -0.34
CA LEU A 197 5.26 12.54 -0.44
C LEU A 197 5.88 11.50 0.48
N TYR A 198 5.01 10.82 1.22
CA TYR A 198 5.36 9.65 2.00
C TYR A 198 4.58 8.45 1.45
N TYR A 199 5.31 7.46 0.97
CA TYR A 199 4.80 6.19 0.49
C TYR A 199 4.82 5.14 1.59
N ARG A 200 3.85 4.24 1.55
CA ARG A 200 3.89 2.99 2.30
C ARG A 200 4.85 1.97 1.65
N SER A 201 4.97 1.98 0.31
CA SER A 201 6.05 1.33 -0.46
C SER A 201 5.99 1.79 -1.93
N ARG A 202 6.97 1.43 -2.76
CA ARG A 202 6.92 1.68 -4.22
C ARG A 202 5.70 1.06 -4.95
N TYR A 203 5.06 0.05 -4.37
CA TYR A 203 3.90 -0.64 -4.96
C TYR A 203 2.66 -0.69 -4.05
N ASN A 204 2.70 -0.04 -2.88
CA ASN A 204 1.56 0.05 -1.95
C ASN A 204 1.05 1.49 -1.92
N ASN A 205 -0.09 1.71 -2.56
CA ASN A 205 -0.58 3.02 -3.04
C ASN A 205 -1.17 3.93 -1.95
N THR A 206 -0.81 3.72 -0.69
CA THR A 206 -1.16 4.65 0.39
C THR A 206 -0.17 5.79 0.38
N ILE A 207 -0.60 6.93 -0.13
CA ILE A 207 0.21 8.15 -0.20
C ILE A 207 -0.37 9.16 0.80
N ILE A 208 0.49 9.71 1.64
CA ILE A 208 0.18 10.98 2.30
C ILE A 208 1.10 12.09 1.81
N SER A 209 0.53 13.29 1.79
CA SER A 209 1.24 14.51 1.45
C SER A 209 0.95 15.53 2.53
N PRO A 210 1.79 15.61 3.58
CA PRO A 210 1.73 16.68 4.56
C PRO A 210 2.18 18.00 3.94
N PHE A 211 1.56 19.10 4.37
CA PHE A 211 1.89 20.46 3.98
C PHE A 211 2.48 21.19 5.16
N PHE A 212 3.61 21.84 4.90
CA PHE A 212 4.34 22.63 5.87
C PHE A 212 4.40 24.08 5.40
N LYS A 213 4.17 24.99 6.35
CA LYS A 213 4.14 26.43 6.11
C LYS A 213 5.20 27.15 6.92
N GLY A 214 5.91 28.07 6.30
CA GLY A 214 6.92 28.90 6.94
C GLY A 214 6.91 30.35 6.47
N ALA A 215 7.76 31.16 7.10
CA ALA A 215 8.05 32.51 6.64
C ALA A 215 9.09 32.49 5.51
N LYS A 216 9.08 33.51 4.65
CA LYS A 216 10.09 33.65 3.58
C LYS A 216 11.49 33.72 4.20
N GLY A 217 12.40 32.88 3.70
CA GLY A 217 13.79 32.80 4.18
C GLY A 217 13.98 32.04 5.49
N MET A 218 12.92 31.45 6.06
CA MET A 218 13.02 30.47 7.13
C MET A 218 13.52 29.14 6.58
N ASP A 219 14.23 28.37 7.40
CA ASP A 219 14.61 27.00 7.07
C ASP A 219 13.36 26.12 6.93
N GLU A 220 13.27 25.36 5.85
CA GLU A 220 12.14 24.48 5.56
C GLU A 220 11.93 23.40 6.63
N GLN A 221 12.97 23.04 7.38
CA GLN A 221 12.88 22.11 8.51
C GLN A 221 12.09 22.68 9.69
N ASP A 222 12.00 24.01 9.81
CA ASP A 222 11.23 24.70 10.83
C ASP A 222 9.80 25.05 10.38
N TYR A 223 9.42 24.68 9.15
CA TYR A 223 8.07 24.93 8.66
C TYR A 223 7.07 24.08 9.44
N VAL A 224 5.89 24.63 9.66
CA VAL A 224 4.88 24.06 10.54
C VAL A 224 3.86 23.24 9.75
N PHE A 225 3.58 22.03 10.20
CA PHE A 225 2.57 21.13 9.66
C PHE A 225 1.17 21.73 9.80
N THR A 226 0.48 21.94 8.68
CA THR A 226 -0.77 22.72 8.60
C THR A 226 -1.92 21.96 7.98
N ASP A 227 -1.64 21.13 6.97
CA ASP A 227 -2.64 20.40 6.21
C ASP A 227 -2.05 19.05 5.75
N ILE A 228 -2.92 18.11 5.39
CA ILE A 228 -2.52 16.80 4.88
C ILE A 228 -3.47 16.32 3.79
N ASN A 229 -2.89 15.74 2.74
CA ASN A 229 -3.62 14.93 1.77
C ASN A 229 -3.45 13.46 2.08
N TYR A 230 -4.55 12.75 1.96
CA TYR A 230 -4.64 11.29 1.90
C TYR A 230 -5.04 10.90 0.49
N TYR A 231 -4.27 10.04 -0.15
CA TYR A 231 -4.64 9.45 -1.43
C TYR A 231 -5.11 8.02 -1.18
N TYR A 232 -6.37 7.77 -1.57
CA TYR A 232 -7.05 6.50 -1.55
C TYR A 232 -7.03 5.96 -2.98
N GLU A 233 -5.89 5.46 -3.44
CA GLU A 233 -5.84 4.86 -4.77
C GLU A 233 -6.52 3.48 -4.77
N MET A 234 -7.34 3.24 -5.81
CA MET A 234 -8.09 2.06 -6.31
C MET A 234 -8.50 0.87 -5.38
N HIS A 235 -7.84 0.60 -4.27
CA HIS A 235 -8.07 -0.59 -3.44
C HIS A 235 -8.94 -0.31 -2.20
N GLU A 236 -8.96 0.92 -1.69
CA GLU A 236 -9.93 1.35 -0.67
C GLU A 236 -11.20 1.88 -1.36
N ASN A 237 -12.02 0.94 -1.86
CA ASN A 237 -13.23 1.19 -2.66
C ASN A 237 -14.38 1.89 -1.91
N ILE A 238 -14.12 3.04 -1.30
CA ILE A 238 -15.15 3.88 -0.68
C ILE A 238 -15.95 4.54 -1.80
N SER A 239 -17.07 3.92 -2.16
CA SER A 239 -17.97 4.50 -3.17
C SER A 239 -18.47 5.89 -2.75
N MET A 240 -18.66 6.78 -3.72
CA MET A 240 -19.26 8.11 -3.49
C MET A 240 -20.60 8.01 -2.76
N LYS A 241 -21.39 6.96 -3.03
CA LYS A 241 -22.67 6.70 -2.37
C LYS A 241 -22.48 6.40 -0.88
N ALA A 242 -21.54 5.53 -0.52
CA ALA A 242 -21.24 5.19 0.87
C ALA A 242 -20.74 6.41 1.64
N PHE A 243 -19.81 7.16 1.03
CA PHE A 243 -19.29 8.40 1.59
C PHE A 243 -20.41 9.43 1.85
N MET A 244 -21.24 9.72 0.84
CA MET A 244 -22.34 10.68 0.93
C MET A 244 -23.37 10.31 1.99
N LYS A 245 -23.61 9.01 2.21
CA LYS A 245 -24.51 8.52 3.25
C LYS A 245 -24.01 8.88 4.66
N VAL A 246 -22.69 8.91 4.87
CA VAL A 246 -22.08 9.24 6.16
C VAL A 246 -21.88 10.74 6.32
N TRP A 247 -21.30 11.41 5.32
CA TRP A 247 -20.90 12.81 5.39
C TRP A 247 -22.02 13.80 5.14
N GLY A 248 -23.10 13.35 4.49
CA GLY A 248 -24.26 14.15 4.15
C GLY A 248 -24.02 15.10 2.98
N LYS A 249 -24.81 16.17 2.94
CA LYS A 249 -24.76 17.16 1.86
C LYS A 249 -23.51 18.04 2.01
N PRO A 250 -22.71 18.22 0.93
CA PRO A 250 -21.56 19.11 0.96
C PRO A 250 -21.98 20.57 0.97
N GLU A 251 -21.10 21.41 1.50
CA GLU A 251 -21.23 22.87 1.50
C GLU A 251 -20.95 23.45 0.11
N GLN A 252 -19.93 22.91 -0.56
CA GLN A 252 -19.51 23.32 -1.90
C GLN A 252 -19.25 22.10 -2.78
N LYS A 253 -19.47 22.28 -4.09
CA LYS A 253 -19.13 21.31 -5.13
C LYS A 253 -18.27 21.99 -6.18
N GLY A 254 -17.30 21.27 -6.73
CA GLY A 254 -16.45 21.77 -7.79
C GLY A 254 -15.64 20.66 -8.44
N ILE A 255 -14.57 21.04 -9.12
CA ILE A 255 -13.62 20.14 -9.76
C ILE A 255 -12.23 20.46 -9.23
N ALA A 256 -11.55 19.48 -8.64
CA ALA A 256 -10.17 19.59 -8.19
C ALA A 256 -9.26 18.59 -8.88
N LEU A 257 -8.19 19.10 -9.50
CA LEU A 257 -7.22 18.30 -10.26
C LEU A 257 -7.91 17.39 -11.30
N GLY A 258 -8.93 17.91 -11.97
CA GLY A 258 -9.76 17.18 -12.94
C GLY A 258 -10.77 16.19 -12.34
N ASN A 259 -10.82 16.05 -11.02
CA ASN A 259 -11.73 15.12 -10.32
C ASN A 259 -12.94 15.86 -9.77
N LYS A 260 -14.06 15.15 -9.62
CA LYS A 260 -15.26 15.72 -8.99
C LYS A 260 -15.00 15.90 -7.50
N SER A 261 -15.17 17.09 -6.96
CA SER A 261 -14.76 17.38 -5.58
C SER A 261 -15.84 18.07 -4.75
N TYR A 262 -15.86 17.76 -3.46
CA TYR A 262 -16.84 18.27 -2.50
C TYR A 262 -16.19 18.75 -1.21
N ARG A 263 -16.69 19.88 -0.71
CA ARG A 263 -16.22 20.50 0.53
C ARG A 263 -17.17 20.28 1.70
N TYR A 264 -16.58 19.98 2.85
CA TYR A 264 -17.24 19.80 4.14
C TYR A 264 -16.43 20.56 5.20
N GLY A 265 -16.59 21.88 5.27
CA GLY A 265 -15.77 22.78 6.07
C GLY A 265 -14.31 22.70 5.63
N ASN A 266 -13.48 22.12 6.50
CA ASN A 266 -12.04 22.00 6.33
C ASN A 266 -11.59 20.74 5.59
N VAL A 267 -12.53 19.94 5.12
CA VAL A 267 -12.27 18.69 4.41
C VAL A 267 -12.72 18.84 2.97
N ASN A 268 -11.82 18.55 2.03
CA ASN A 268 -12.14 18.40 0.62
C ASN A 268 -11.99 16.94 0.24
N VAL A 269 -12.99 16.40 -0.45
CA VAL A 269 -12.97 15.02 -0.93
C VAL A 269 -13.15 15.01 -2.44
N SER A 270 -12.19 14.41 -3.14
CA SER A 270 -12.18 14.26 -4.58
C SER A 270 -12.51 12.82 -4.97
N PHE A 271 -13.31 12.67 -6.02
CA PHE A 271 -13.80 11.38 -6.51
C PHE A 271 -13.34 11.14 -7.94
N ASP A 272 -12.84 9.95 -8.20
CA ASP A 272 -12.51 9.47 -9.54
C ASP A 272 -13.47 8.36 -9.97
N LYS A 273 -13.42 7.98 -11.24
CA LYS A 273 -14.15 6.85 -11.80
C LYS A 273 -13.27 5.62 -11.89
N ASP A 274 -13.80 4.48 -11.47
CA ASP A 274 -13.19 3.19 -11.77
C ASP A 274 -13.37 2.82 -13.26
N TRP A 275 -12.85 1.67 -13.64
CA TRP A 275 -12.94 1.12 -14.99
C TRP A 275 -14.39 0.80 -15.43
N GLU A 276 -15.34 0.68 -14.49
CA GLU A 276 -16.77 0.54 -14.75
C GLU A 276 -17.51 1.89 -14.78
N GLY A 277 -16.78 3.01 -14.58
CA GLY A 277 -17.34 4.36 -14.54
C GLY A 277 -18.00 4.74 -13.22
N LYS A 278 -17.86 3.94 -12.15
CA LYS A 278 -18.41 4.22 -10.82
C LYS A 278 -17.46 5.11 -10.02
N PHE A 279 -18.05 6.05 -9.28
CA PHE A 279 -17.26 7.00 -8.49
C PHE A 279 -16.80 6.42 -7.16
N TYR A 280 -15.51 6.53 -6.87
CA TYR A 280 -14.87 6.20 -5.59
C TYR A 280 -14.09 7.39 -5.03
N VAL A 281 -13.84 7.40 -3.72
CA VAL A 281 -12.98 8.41 -3.08
C VAL A 281 -11.56 8.21 -3.55
N LYS A 282 -11.00 9.20 -4.24
CA LYS A 282 -9.60 9.20 -4.70
C LYS A 282 -8.68 9.90 -3.70
N GLN A 283 -9.16 11.00 -3.14
CA GLN A 283 -8.35 11.88 -2.31
C GLN A 283 -9.20 12.53 -1.24
N VAL A 284 -8.65 12.61 -0.03
CA VAL A 284 -9.18 13.40 1.07
C VAL A 284 -8.11 14.36 1.51
N TRP A 285 -8.37 15.65 1.32
CA TRP A 285 -7.57 16.70 1.92
C TRP A 285 -8.23 17.16 3.20
N PHE A 286 -7.42 17.35 4.23
CA PHE A 286 -7.84 17.90 5.50
C PHE A 286 -6.83 18.94 5.97
N GLY A 287 -7.33 20.14 6.25
CA GLY A 287 -6.47 21.27 6.53
C GLY A 287 -6.96 22.17 7.65
N ASN A 288 -6.05 22.70 8.46
CA ASN A 288 -6.39 23.62 9.56
C ASN A 288 -6.07 25.10 9.23
N ASP A 289 -5.26 25.38 8.21
CA ASP A 289 -4.82 26.73 7.86
C ASP A 289 -5.72 27.35 6.77
N GLU A 290 -6.53 28.35 7.12
CA GLU A 290 -7.46 29.04 6.21
C GLU A 290 -6.78 29.72 5.00
N SER A 291 -5.52 30.13 5.12
CA SER A 291 -4.78 30.69 3.99
C SER A 291 -4.24 29.63 3.04
N ALA A 292 -3.84 28.46 3.56
CA ALA A 292 -3.50 27.30 2.73
C ALA A 292 -4.73 26.84 1.95
N GLN A 293 -5.91 26.86 2.58
CA GLN A 293 -7.18 26.55 1.89
C GLN A 293 -7.45 27.51 0.73
N LYS A 294 -7.24 28.82 0.91
CA LYS A 294 -7.44 29.84 -0.14
C LYS A 294 -6.42 29.75 -1.26
N GLU A 295 -5.15 29.49 -0.92
CA GLU A 295 -4.13 29.25 -1.94
C GLU A 295 -4.47 28.00 -2.74
N ARG A 296 -4.96 26.93 -2.09
CA ARG A 296 -5.43 25.74 -2.81
C ARG A 296 -6.69 25.96 -3.61
N GLU A 297 -7.67 26.74 -3.15
CA GLU A 297 -8.83 27.10 -3.99
C GLU A 297 -8.40 27.67 -5.34
N ARG A 298 -7.28 28.40 -5.38
CA ARG A 298 -6.70 28.94 -6.61
C ARG A 298 -6.12 27.85 -7.53
N PHE A 299 -5.64 26.73 -6.98
CA PHE A 299 -5.03 25.62 -7.73
C PHE A 299 -6.01 24.47 -8.02
N ASP A 300 -6.99 24.26 -7.14
CA ASP A 300 -7.83 23.07 -7.07
C ASP A 300 -9.32 23.34 -7.32
N PHE A 301 -9.78 24.58 -7.50
CA PHE A 301 -11.20 24.83 -7.77
C PHE A 301 -11.35 25.84 -8.91
N GLU A 302 -11.47 25.34 -10.14
CA GLU A 302 -12.05 26.15 -11.20
C GLU A 302 -13.52 26.41 -10.87
N VAL A 303 -13.85 27.67 -10.57
CA VAL A 303 -15.23 28.11 -10.40
C VAL A 303 -15.84 28.21 -11.80
N HIS A 304 -16.68 27.23 -12.15
CA HIS A 304 -17.56 27.31 -13.32
C HIS A 304 -18.96 27.74 -12.90
#